data_AF-A0A523SGJ0-F1
#
_entry.id   AF-A0A523SGJ0-F1
#
_cell.length_a   1.000
_cell.length_b   1.000
_cell.length_c   1.000
_cell.angle_alpha   90.00
_cell.angle_beta   90.00
_cell.angle_gamma   90.00
#
_symmetry.space_group_name_H-M   'P 1'
#
loop_
_entity.id
_entity.type
_entity.pdbx_description
1 polymer ?
#
loop_
_entity_poly.entity_id
_entity_poly.type
_entity_poly.pdbx_seq_one_letter_code
_entity_poly.pdbx_strand_id
1 'polypeptide(L)'
;PIAVLENIGSAEDIKVQPGAVWAIPEDAKAYLLDLLQGGGIRLHIDYIDLIYRTLHDISETPRAAYGGVEKDLSGAALNIELGSLIQKVTRKRTIRTNAYHQRTAMILKLAEKYLGENFDGITHRVVWGPILPQDTARRAQNEQLLVQAGVHSRRTAMDEMGIQDPDEEFNRWLEERERILEMNQQFRAQSTRGGARERAVAAEMEVPE
;
A
#
# COMPACT_ATOMS: atom_id res chain seq x y z
N PRO A 1 -40.18 27.11 10.56
CA PRO A 1 -40.42 27.66 11.91
C PRO A 1 -41.93 27.60 12.21
N ILE A 2 -42.30 27.11 13.39
CA ILE A 2 -43.71 26.93 13.77
C ILE A 2 -44.03 28.00 14.80
N ALA A 3 -45.08 28.79 14.57
CA ALA A 3 -45.56 29.73 15.58
C ALA A 3 -46.48 28.99 16.55
N VAL A 4 -46.17 29.05 17.84
CA VAL A 4 -46.96 28.44 18.90
C VAL A 4 -47.63 29.55 19.70
N LEU A 5 -48.92 29.39 19.94
CA LEU A 5 -49.74 30.32 20.70
C LEU A 5 -50.29 29.58 21.93
N GLU A 6 -49.90 30.04 23.12
CA GLU A 6 -50.35 29.47 24.39
C GLU A 6 -51.50 30.28 24.97
N ASN A 7 -52.44 29.60 25.62
CA ASN A 7 -53.63 30.16 26.27
C ASN A 7 -54.64 30.87 25.33
N ILE A 8 -54.76 30.43 24.07
CA ILE A 8 -55.81 30.92 23.16
C ILE A 8 -56.92 29.88 23.05
N GLY A 9 -58.13 30.22 23.51
CA GLY A 9 -59.30 29.32 23.54
C GLY A 9 -60.01 29.12 22.19
N SER A 10 -59.93 30.09 21.29
CA SER A 10 -60.44 30.01 19.91
C SER A 10 -59.67 30.98 19.02
N ALA A 11 -59.20 30.50 17.88
CA ALA A 11 -58.43 31.30 16.93
C ALA A 11 -59.19 31.38 15.60
N GLU A 12 -60.08 32.36 15.46
CA GLU A 12 -60.63 32.74 14.15
C GLU A 12 -59.81 33.93 13.63
N ASP A 13 -59.42 33.89 12.34
CA ASP A 13 -58.65 34.93 11.62
C ASP A 13 -57.14 35.13 11.92
N ILE A 14 -56.42 34.11 12.41
CA ILE A 14 -54.95 34.19 12.45
C ILE A 14 -54.35 34.01 11.04
N LYS A 15 -54.03 35.14 10.39
CA LYS A 15 -53.29 35.13 9.12
C LYS A 15 -51.80 34.98 9.37
N VAL A 16 -51.24 33.86 8.93
CA VAL A 16 -49.79 33.61 8.96
C VAL A 16 -49.19 34.09 7.65
N GLN A 17 -48.84 35.38 7.59
CA GLN A 17 -48.14 36.01 6.46
C GLN A 17 -47.06 36.96 6.95
N PRO A 18 -45.97 37.18 6.18
CA PRO A 18 -44.96 38.17 6.52
C PRO A 18 -45.58 39.57 6.71
N GLY A 19 -45.37 40.18 7.87
CA GLY A 19 -45.93 41.51 8.20
C GLY A 19 -47.35 41.50 8.78
N ALA A 20 -47.97 40.34 8.97
CA ALA A 20 -49.24 40.24 9.69
C ALA A 20 -49.05 40.56 11.18
N VAL A 21 -49.94 41.37 11.73
CA VAL A 21 -49.95 41.73 13.15
C VAL A 21 -50.98 40.86 13.86
N TRP A 22 -50.57 40.21 14.96
CA TRP A 22 -51.45 39.40 15.80
C TRP A 22 -51.80 40.18 17.07
N ALA A 23 -53.09 40.32 17.34
CA ALA A 23 -53.58 40.80 18.63
C ALA A 23 -53.79 39.59 19.54
N ILE A 24 -52.95 39.44 20.56
CA ILE A 24 -53.06 38.37 21.56
C ILE A 24 -53.48 38.98 22.91
N PRO A 25 -54.31 38.27 23.71
CA PRO A 25 -54.63 38.66 25.09
C PRO A 25 -53.38 38.86 25.97
N GLU A 26 -53.51 39.66 27.03
CA GLU A 26 -52.39 39.98 27.93
C GLU A 26 -51.85 38.76 28.70
N ASP A 27 -52.67 37.72 28.89
CA ASP A 27 -52.34 36.43 29.50
C ASP A 27 -51.87 35.36 28.49
N ALA A 28 -51.89 35.67 27.20
CA ALA A 28 -51.48 34.78 26.12
C ALA A 28 -50.02 35.03 25.70
N LYS A 29 -49.36 33.98 25.20
CA LYS A 29 -47.97 34.06 24.72
C LYS A 29 -47.86 33.54 23.31
N ALA A 30 -47.12 34.26 22.48
CA ALA A 30 -46.73 33.84 21.15
C ALA A 30 -45.21 33.70 21.08
N TYR A 31 -44.73 32.53 20.66
CA TYR A 31 -43.31 32.32 20.42
C TYR A 31 -43.08 31.48 19.17
N LEU A 32 -41.90 31.66 18.60
CA LEU A 32 -41.46 30.89 17.45
C LEU A 32 -40.76 29.64 17.97
N LEU A 33 -41.33 28.47 17.70
CA LEU A 33 -40.61 27.23 17.83
C LEU A 33 -39.70 27.08 16.61
N ASP A 34 -38.43 27.37 16.82
CA ASP A 34 -37.39 27.00 15.88
C ASP A 34 -36.87 25.60 16.21
N LEU A 35 -37.29 24.63 15.41
CA LEU A 35 -36.88 23.22 15.51
C LEU A 35 -35.36 23.04 15.35
N LEU A 36 -34.66 24.06 14.83
CA LEU A 36 -33.21 24.05 14.62
C LEU A 36 -32.43 24.71 15.77
N GLN A 37 -33.09 25.49 16.64
CA GLN A 37 -32.43 26.32 17.67
C GLN A 37 -31.73 25.52 18.78
N GLY A 38 -31.97 24.21 18.87
CA GLY A 38 -31.34 23.30 19.83
C GLY A 38 -30.21 22.43 19.25
N GLY A 39 -29.78 22.66 18.01
CA GLY A 39 -28.74 21.83 17.38
C GLY A 39 -29.24 20.43 16.97
N GLY A 40 -30.54 20.24 16.73
CA GLY A 40 -31.08 18.95 16.27
C GLY A 40 -30.41 18.42 14.99
N ILE A 41 -30.00 19.33 14.09
CA ILE A 41 -29.18 18.98 12.91
C ILE A 41 -27.85 18.35 13.32
N ARG A 42 -27.20 18.84 14.39
CA ARG A 42 -25.92 18.30 14.86
C ARG A 42 -26.07 16.86 15.32
N LEU A 43 -27.16 16.52 16.01
CA LEU A 43 -27.45 15.15 16.42
C LEU A 43 -27.59 14.21 15.21
N HIS A 44 -28.20 14.67 14.12
CA HIS A 44 -28.27 13.89 12.88
C HIS A 44 -26.90 13.71 12.21
N ILE A 45 -26.06 14.75 12.20
CA ILE A 45 -24.68 14.67 11.69
C ILE A 45 -23.87 13.66 12.52
N ASP A 46 -23.91 13.78 13.85
CA ASP A 46 -23.17 12.89 14.75
C ASP A 46 -23.64 11.42 14.61
N TYR A 47 -24.95 11.20 14.38
CA TYR A 47 -25.50 9.88 14.10
C TYR A 47 -25.01 9.31 12.76
N ILE A 48 -24.99 10.12 11.70
CA ILE A 48 -24.46 9.72 10.39
C ILE A 48 -22.98 9.37 10.52
N ASP A 49 -22.19 10.15 11.25
CA ASP A 49 -20.78 9.87 11.50
C ASP A 49 -20.57 8.54 12.24
N LEU A 50 -21.44 8.23 13.22
CA LEU A 50 -21.41 6.94 13.92
C LEU A 50 -21.71 5.77 12.96
N ILE A 51 -22.70 5.93 12.08
CA ILE A 51 -23.00 4.92 11.06
C ILE A 51 -21.80 4.71 10.15
N TYR A 52 -21.17 5.78 9.66
CA TYR A 52 -19.98 5.67 8.81
C TYR A 52 -18.85 4.89 9.50
N ARG A 53 -18.56 5.20 10.78
CA ARG A 53 -17.55 4.45 11.55
C ARG A 53 -17.89 2.97 11.66
N THR A 54 -19.13 2.66 12.02
CA THR A 54 -19.61 1.27 12.16
C THR A 54 -19.53 0.53 10.82
N LEU A 55 -19.86 1.22 9.72
CA LEU A 55 -19.79 0.64 8.39
C LEU A 55 -18.35 0.27 8.03
N HIS A 56 -17.37 1.14 8.31
CA HIS A 56 -15.96 0.84 8.07
C HIS A 56 -15.46 -0.38 8.85
N ASP A 57 -15.90 -0.53 10.10
CA ASP A 57 -15.52 -1.66 10.96
C ASP A 57 -16.11 -2.98 10.44
N ILE A 58 -17.38 -2.98 10.02
CA ILE A 58 -18.07 -4.18 9.52
C ILE A 58 -17.59 -4.57 8.11
N SER A 59 -17.41 -3.61 7.22
CA SER A 59 -17.03 -3.85 5.83
C SER A 59 -15.54 -4.23 5.67
N GLU A 60 -14.75 -4.00 6.73
CA GLU A 60 -13.30 -4.10 6.74
C GLU A 60 -12.66 -3.25 5.63
N THR A 61 -13.27 -2.09 5.36
CA THR A 61 -12.75 -1.10 4.42
C THR A 61 -12.07 0.02 5.19
N PRO A 62 -10.85 0.43 4.82
CA PRO A 62 -10.21 1.58 5.44
C PRO A 62 -11.01 2.86 5.16
N ARG A 63 -10.97 3.85 6.05
CA ARG A 63 -11.65 5.13 5.83
C ARG A 63 -11.07 5.86 4.63
N ALA A 64 -9.77 5.65 4.39
CA ALA A 64 -9.08 6.07 3.17
C ALA A 64 -9.82 5.71 1.86
N ALA A 65 -10.53 4.58 1.81
CA ALA A 65 -11.26 4.16 0.60
C ALA A 65 -12.47 5.06 0.27
N TYR A 66 -12.95 5.85 1.23
CA TYR A 66 -14.11 6.74 1.08
C TYR A 66 -13.72 8.22 0.98
N GLY A 67 -12.45 8.51 0.72
CA GLY A 67 -11.95 9.89 0.59
C GLY A 67 -11.62 10.57 1.91
N GLY A 68 -11.60 9.84 3.04
CA GLY A 68 -11.24 10.36 4.35
C GLY A 68 -9.73 10.47 4.64
N VAL A 69 -8.87 10.42 3.61
CA VAL A 69 -7.42 10.46 3.83
C VAL A 69 -6.97 11.89 4.17
N GLU A 70 -6.40 12.08 5.36
CA GLU A 70 -5.51 13.23 5.60
C GLU A 70 -4.34 13.13 4.61
N LYS A 71 -4.11 14.20 3.83
CA LYS A 71 -3.30 14.15 2.59
C LYS A 71 -1.82 13.75 2.75
N ASP A 72 -1.30 13.62 3.98
CA ASP A 72 0.13 13.36 4.24
C ASP A 72 0.37 12.31 5.34
N LEU A 73 -0.19 11.11 5.21
CA LEU A 73 0.12 10.01 6.14
C LEU A 73 1.53 9.45 5.87
N SER A 74 2.36 9.38 6.93
CA SER A 74 3.62 8.63 6.87
C SER A 74 3.37 7.15 6.56
N GLY A 75 4.36 6.43 6.01
CA GLY A 75 4.19 5.00 5.69
C GLY A 75 3.77 4.13 6.88
N ALA A 76 4.12 4.51 8.11
CA ALA A 76 3.65 3.86 9.32
C ALA A 76 2.18 4.21 9.64
N ALA A 77 1.78 5.47 9.45
CA ALA A 77 0.40 5.90 9.62
C ALA A 77 -0.53 5.28 8.57
N LEU A 78 -0.04 5.12 7.34
CA LEU A 78 -0.74 4.38 6.28
C LEU A 78 -0.96 2.91 6.64
N ASN A 79 0.03 2.26 7.26
CA ASN A 79 -0.13 0.87 7.74
C ASN A 79 -1.21 0.75 8.81
N ILE A 80 -1.31 1.73 9.72
CA ILE A 80 -2.34 1.76 10.76
C ILE A 80 -3.72 1.97 10.12
N GLU A 81 -3.84 2.96 9.24
CA GLU A 81 -5.09 3.28 8.55
C GLU A 81 -5.61 2.12 7.69
N LEU A 82 -4.71 1.38 7.04
CA LEU A 82 -5.03 0.22 6.21
C LEU A 82 -5.12 -1.09 7.01
N GLY A 83 -5.13 -1.04 8.34
CA GLY A 83 -5.11 -2.22 9.20
C GLY A 83 -6.25 -3.22 8.92
N SER A 84 -7.46 -2.74 8.65
CA SER A 84 -8.62 -3.59 8.32
C SER A 84 -8.41 -4.37 7.01
N LEU A 85 -7.86 -3.71 5.99
CA LEU A 85 -7.50 -4.34 4.72
C LEU A 85 -6.40 -5.39 4.93
N ILE A 86 -5.38 -5.08 5.73
CA ILE A 86 -4.31 -6.03 6.05
C ILE A 86 -4.88 -7.29 6.70
N GLN A 87 -5.75 -7.15 7.71
CA GLN A 87 -6.39 -8.27 8.39
C GLN A 87 -7.23 -9.13 7.44
N LYS A 88 -8.00 -8.49 6.56
CA LYS A 88 -8.80 -9.16 5.53
C LYS A 88 -7.92 -9.96 4.58
N VAL A 89 -6.85 -9.36 4.06
CA VAL A 89 -5.91 -10.02 3.16
C VAL A 89 -5.21 -11.18 3.87
N THR A 90 -4.76 -11.02 5.11
CA THR A 90 -4.14 -12.10 5.90
C THR A 90 -5.06 -13.31 6.08
N ARG A 91 -6.34 -13.08 6.42
CA ARG A 91 -7.33 -14.19 6.50
C ARG A 91 -7.56 -14.86 5.15
N LYS A 92 -7.68 -14.07 4.08
CA LYS A 92 -7.83 -14.62 2.72
C LYS A 92 -6.61 -15.42 2.30
N ARG A 93 -5.40 -14.92 2.55
CA ARG A 93 -4.14 -15.64 2.27
C ARG A 93 -4.08 -16.95 3.04
N THR A 94 -4.42 -16.96 4.32
CA THR A 94 -4.44 -18.19 5.13
C THR A 94 -5.36 -19.27 4.52
N ILE A 95 -6.60 -18.89 4.17
CA ILE A 95 -7.56 -19.81 3.55
C ILE A 95 -7.08 -20.25 2.16
N ARG A 96 -6.57 -19.33 1.35
CA ARG A 96 -6.15 -19.59 -0.04
C ARG A 96 -4.86 -20.38 -0.11
N THR A 97 -3.91 -20.18 0.81
CA THR A 97 -2.67 -20.96 0.90
C THR A 97 -3.00 -22.45 1.04
N ASN A 98 -3.87 -22.82 1.97
CA ASN A 98 -4.29 -24.21 2.13
C ASN A 98 -4.99 -24.75 0.88
N ALA A 99 -5.86 -23.96 0.24
CA ALA A 99 -6.52 -24.35 -1.00
C ALA A 99 -5.52 -24.57 -2.15
N TYR A 100 -4.48 -23.73 -2.25
CA TYR A 100 -3.42 -23.91 -3.24
C TYR A 100 -2.57 -25.13 -2.95
N HIS A 101 -2.27 -25.43 -1.69
CA HIS A 101 -1.58 -26.65 -1.34
C HIS A 101 -2.35 -27.90 -1.78
N GLN A 102 -3.65 -27.95 -1.50
CA GLN A 102 -4.52 -29.04 -1.93
C GLN A 102 -4.59 -29.15 -3.46
N ARG A 103 -4.75 -28.02 -4.16
CA ARG A 103 -4.79 -27.98 -5.63
C ARG A 103 -3.48 -28.50 -6.22
N THR A 104 -2.33 -28.06 -5.71
CA THR A 104 -1.02 -28.50 -6.19
C THR A 104 -0.83 -30.00 -5.97
N ALA A 105 -1.22 -30.53 -4.81
CA ALA A 105 -1.16 -31.97 -4.55
C ALA A 105 -2.02 -32.78 -5.55
N MET A 106 -3.21 -32.29 -5.92
CA MET A 106 -4.04 -32.93 -6.94
C MET A 106 -3.40 -32.88 -8.33
N ILE A 107 -2.80 -31.74 -8.70
CA ILE A 107 -2.10 -31.57 -9.97
C ILE A 107 -0.92 -32.54 -10.06
N LEU A 108 -0.11 -32.66 -9.00
CA LEU A 108 1.04 -33.57 -8.98
C LEU A 108 0.61 -35.04 -9.09
N LYS A 109 -0.49 -35.44 -8.43
CA LYS A 109 -1.05 -36.80 -8.58
C LYS A 109 -1.52 -37.09 -10.00
N LEU A 110 -2.12 -36.10 -10.67
CA LEU A 110 -2.49 -36.24 -12.08
C LEU A 110 -1.25 -36.31 -12.96
N ALA A 111 -0.25 -35.46 -12.70
CA ALA A 111 1.01 -35.45 -13.42
C ALA A 111 1.71 -36.81 -13.33
N GLU A 112 1.81 -37.39 -12.14
CA GLU A 112 2.40 -38.73 -11.92
C GLU A 112 1.67 -39.80 -12.76
N LYS A 113 0.34 -39.77 -12.78
CA LYS A 113 -0.47 -40.73 -13.54
C LYS A 113 -0.31 -40.61 -15.06
N TYR A 114 -0.17 -39.39 -15.59
CA TYR A 114 -0.23 -39.13 -17.03
C TYR A 114 1.13 -38.90 -17.69
N LEU A 115 2.14 -38.42 -16.94
CA LEU A 115 3.51 -38.19 -17.43
C LEU A 115 4.45 -39.36 -17.08
N GLY A 116 4.08 -40.22 -16.13
CA GLY A 116 4.92 -41.34 -15.71
C GLY A 116 6.17 -40.92 -14.93
N GLU A 117 6.22 -39.66 -14.48
CA GLU A 117 7.29 -39.10 -13.64
C GLU A 117 6.90 -39.19 -12.17
N ASN A 118 7.89 -39.42 -11.29
CA ASN A 118 7.69 -39.45 -9.85
C ASN A 118 7.93 -38.04 -9.27
N PHE A 119 6.89 -37.47 -8.66
CA PHE A 119 6.92 -36.14 -8.02
C PHE A 119 6.89 -36.22 -6.48
N ASP A 120 7.13 -37.40 -5.92
CA ASP A 120 7.12 -37.64 -4.48
C ASP A 120 8.32 -36.93 -3.82
N GLY A 121 8.06 -36.27 -2.68
CA GLY A 121 9.06 -35.44 -2.00
C GLY A 121 9.18 -34.00 -2.49
N ILE A 122 8.42 -33.57 -3.52
CA ILE A 122 8.39 -32.15 -3.92
C ILE A 122 7.63 -31.32 -2.89
N THR A 123 8.35 -30.41 -2.24
CA THR A 123 7.76 -29.38 -1.39
C THR A 123 7.40 -28.14 -2.21
N HIS A 124 6.17 -27.67 -2.10
CA HIS A 124 5.73 -26.44 -2.75
C HIS A 124 5.45 -25.36 -1.72
N ARG A 125 5.88 -24.14 -2.01
CA ARG A 125 5.71 -22.94 -1.18
C ARG A 125 4.77 -21.98 -1.89
N VAL A 126 3.75 -21.50 -1.19
CA VAL A 126 2.90 -20.42 -1.69
C VAL A 126 3.51 -19.09 -1.26
N VAL A 127 3.99 -18.32 -2.23
CA VAL A 127 4.54 -16.97 -1.99
C VAL A 127 3.48 -15.93 -2.34
N TRP A 128 3.26 -15.00 -1.41
CA TRP A 128 2.37 -13.87 -1.62
C TRP A 128 3.19 -12.58 -1.63
N GLY A 129 2.97 -11.71 -2.61
CA GLY A 129 3.61 -10.39 -2.64
C GLY A 129 3.23 -9.50 -1.43
N PRO A 130 3.82 -8.29 -1.31
CA PRO A 130 3.45 -7.36 -0.25
C PRO A 130 1.96 -6.98 -0.33
N ILE A 131 1.34 -6.74 0.83
CA ILE A 131 -0.09 -6.35 0.91
C ILE A 131 -0.28 -4.88 0.53
N LEU A 132 0.68 -4.04 0.94
CA LEU A 132 0.65 -2.60 0.74
C LEU A 132 1.74 -2.18 -0.24
N PRO A 133 1.55 -1.06 -0.96
CA PRO A 133 2.61 -0.44 -1.74
C PRO A 133 3.80 -0.17 -0.84
N GLN A 134 4.96 -0.72 -1.20
CA GLN A 134 6.21 -0.45 -0.52
C GLN A 134 7.11 0.37 -1.43
N ASP A 135 7.88 1.26 -0.84
CA ASP A 135 8.97 1.94 -1.52
C ASP A 135 10.06 0.92 -1.86
N THR A 136 10.05 0.46 -3.11
CA THR A 136 10.99 -0.52 -3.64
C THR A 136 12.41 0.02 -3.65
N ALA A 137 12.60 1.33 -3.87
CA ALA A 137 13.91 1.95 -3.86
C ALA A 137 14.52 1.93 -2.45
N ARG A 138 13.74 2.31 -1.44
CA ARG A 138 14.18 2.24 -0.04
C ARG A 138 14.46 0.80 0.40
N ARG A 139 13.65 -0.17 -0.04
CA ARG A 139 13.91 -1.60 0.23
C ARG A 139 15.21 -2.08 -0.40
N ALA A 140 15.45 -1.76 -1.67
CA ALA A 140 16.68 -2.14 -2.36
C ALA A 140 17.92 -1.54 -1.68
N GLN A 141 17.83 -0.28 -1.23
CA GLN A 141 18.92 0.38 -0.50
C GLN A 141 19.21 -0.32 0.84
N ASN A 142 18.17 -0.71 1.58
CA ASN A 142 18.33 -1.45 2.83
C ASN A 142 18.96 -2.83 2.59
N GLU A 143 18.50 -3.58 1.58
CA GLU A 143 19.08 -4.88 1.23
C GLU A 143 20.54 -4.75 0.78
N GLN A 144 20.88 -3.71 0.01
CA GLN A 144 22.26 -3.44 -0.36
C GLN A 144 23.16 -3.25 0.87
N LEU A 145 22.70 -2.49 1.87
CA LEU A 145 23.45 -2.29 3.12
C LEU A 145 23.61 -3.61 3.90
N LEU A 146 22.56 -4.42 3.98
CA LEU A 146 22.59 -5.71 4.67
C LEU A 146 23.54 -6.71 4.00
N VAL A 147 23.58 -6.74 2.67
CA VAL A 147 24.52 -7.56 1.90
C VAL A 147 25.96 -7.06 2.08
N GLN A 148 26.19 -5.74 2.07
CA GLN A 148 27.52 -5.16 2.30
C GLN A 148 28.03 -5.42 3.72
N ALA A 149 27.15 -5.40 4.72
CA ALA A 149 27.47 -5.73 6.10
C ALA A 149 27.67 -7.23 6.34
N GLY A 150 27.41 -8.08 5.34
CA GLY A 150 27.51 -9.53 5.43
C GLY A 150 26.41 -10.21 6.25
N VAL A 151 25.32 -9.49 6.56
CA VAL A 151 24.17 -10.03 7.29
C VAL A 151 23.31 -10.89 6.36
N HIS A 152 23.08 -10.42 5.14
CA HIS A 152 22.34 -11.16 4.11
C HIS A 152 23.27 -11.67 3.02
N SER A 153 23.01 -12.89 2.55
CA SER A 153 23.58 -13.35 1.28
C SER A 153 22.86 -12.66 0.12
N ARG A 154 23.52 -12.52 -1.04
CA ARG A 154 22.87 -11.98 -2.25
C ARG A 154 21.63 -12.78 -2.65
N ARG A 155 21.64 -14.10 -2.47
CA ARG A 155 20.49 -14.98 -2.73
C ARG A 155 19.33 -14.70 -1.79
N THR A 156 19.61 -14.53 -0.50
CA THR A 156 18.61 -14.15 0.51
C THR A 156 18.00 -12.79 0.19
N ALA A 157 18.82 -11.81 -0.19
CA ALA A 157 18.33 -10.50 -0.60
C ALA A 157 17.44 -10.58 -1.85
N MET A 158 17.78 -11.45 -2.81
CA MET A 158 16.96 -11.69 -4.01
C MET A 158 15.61 -12.36 -3.68
N ASP A 159 15.58 -13.35 -2.78
CA ASP A 159 14.33 -13.97 -2.30
C ASP A 159 13.44 -12.95 -1.57
N GLU A 160 14.02 -12.14 -0.68
CA GLU A 160 13.30 -11.08 0.04
C GLU A 160 12.77 -9.99 -0.90
N MET A 161 13.50 -9.65 -1.97
CA MET A 161 13.03 -8.75 -3.03
C MET A 161 11.94 -9.37 -3.92
N GLY A 162 11.66 -10.67 -3.78
CA GLY A 162 10.60 -11.38 -4.50
C GLY A 162 10.99 -11.81 -5.91
N ILE A 163 12.28 -12.05 -6.16
CA ILE A 163 12.75 -12.65 -7.43
C ILE A 163 12.28 -14.11 -7.47
N GLN A 164 11.73 -14.52 -8.62
CA GLN A 164 11.06 -15.81 -8.78
C GLN A 164 12.01 -17.01 -8.60
N ASP A 165 13.23 -16.91 -9.11
CA ASP A 165 14.30 -17.90 -8.89
C ASP A 165 15.61 -17.17 -8.52
N PRO A 166 15.91 -17.05 -7.21
CA PRO A 166 17.14 -16.40 -6.74
C PRO A 166 18.42 -17.10 -7.18
N ASP A 167 18.40 -18.42 -7.35
CA ASP A 167 19.59 -19.18 -7.69
C ASP A 167 19.95 -19.02 -9.17
N GLU A 168 18.95 -19.08 -10.06
CA GLU A 168 19.13 -18.82 -11.48
C GLU A 168 19.57 -17.36 -11.74
N GLU A 169 18.96 -16.39 -11.06
CA GLU A 169 19.34 -14.98 -11.17
C GLU A 169 20.78 -14.75 -10.70
N PHE A 170 21.17 -15.40 -9.60
CA PHE A 170 22.54 -15.31 -9.10
C PHE A 170 23.55 -15.91 -10.06
N ASN A 171 23.22 -17.03 -10.73
CA ASN A 171 24.09 -17.63 -11.74
C ASN A 171 24.25 -16.72 -12.96
N ARG A 172 23.15 -16.13 -13.46
CA ARG A 172 23.19 -15.12 -14.53
C ARG A 172 24.07 -13.93 -14.16
N TRP A 173 23.98 -13.47 -12.91
CA TRP A 173 24.83 -12.40 -12.39
C TRP A 173 26.32 -12.78 -12.36
N LEU A 174 26.66 -14.02 -11.99
CA LEU A 174 28.04 -14.52 -12.01
C LEU A 174 28.60 -14.55 -13.43
N GLU A 175 27.84 -15.07 -14.40
CA GLU A 175 28.23 -15.10 -15.82
C GLU A 175 28.43 -13.70 -16.40
N GLU A 176 27.55 -12.76 -16.05
CA GLU A 176 27.70 -11.35 -16.44
C GLU A 176 28.95 -10.75 -15.80
N ARG A 177 29.20 -11.05 -14.51
CA ARG A 177 30.37 -10.56 -13.79
C ARG A 177 31.67 -11.09 -14.37
N GLU A 178 31.72 -12.35 -14.76
CA GLU A 178 32.85 -12.98 -15.43
C GLU A 178 33.15 -12.28 -16.76
N ARG A 179 32.15 -12.11 -17.63
CA ARG A 179 32.27 -11.38 -18.90
C ARG A 179 32.77 -9.95 -18.72
N ILE A 180 32.26 -9.23 -17.70
CA ILE A 180 32.72 -7.87 -17.38
C ILE A 180 34.18 -7.87 -16.93
N LEU A 181 34.61 -8.86 -16.13
CA LEU A 181 36.00 -8.97 -15.68
C LEU A 181 36.95 -9.28 -16.84
N GLU A 182 36.59 -10.20 -17.74
CA GLU A 182 37.35 -10.51 -18.95
C GLU A 182 37.51 -9.26 -19.84
N MET A 183 36.41 -8.55 -20.08
CA MET A 183 36.40 -7.31 -20.86
C MET A 183 37.32 -6.25 -20.23
N ASN A 184 37.24 -6.06 -18.90
CA ASN A 184 38.11 -5.13 -18.18
C ASN A 184 39.59 -5.52 -18.22
N GLN A 185 39.90 -6.83 -18.18
CA GLN A 185 41.27 -7.32 -18.35
C GLN A 185 41.80 -7.04 -19.76
N GLN A 186 40.98 -7.26 -20.80
CA GLN A 186 41.33 -6.96 -22.19
C GLN A 186 41.56 -5.45 -22.41
N PHE A 187 40.69 -4.59 -21.86
CA PHE A 187 40.86 -3.14 -21.92
C PHE A 187 42.12 -2.67 -21.17
N ARG A 188 42.42 -3.22 -19.98
CA ARG A 188 43.67 -2.94 -19.26
C ARG A 188 44.91 -3.40 -20.03
N ALA A 189 44.84 -4.55 -20.71
CA ALA A 189 45.91 -5.08 -21.54
C ALA A 189 46.13 -4.25 -22.83
N GLN A 190 45.08 -3.69 -23.43
CA GLN A 190 45.19 -2.77 -24.56
C GLN A 190 45.73 -1.40 -24.14
N SER A 191 45.28 -0.86 -23.00
CA SER A 191 45.76 0.42 -22.45
C SER A 191 47.27 0.39 -22.11
N THR A 192 47.74 -0.72 -21.53
CA THR A 192 49.18 -0.91 -21.25
C THR A 192 50.03 -1.07 -22.52
N ARG A 193 49.48 -1.63 -23.62
CA ARG A 193 50.14 -1.66 -24.94
C ARG A 193 50.19 -0.28 -25.63
N GLY A 194 49.19 0.58 -25.42
CA GLY A 194 49.17 1.95 -25.95
C GLY A 194 50.18 2.86 -25.24
N GLY A 195 50.18 2.86 -23.89
CA GLY A 195 51.06 3.73 -23.10
C GLY A 195 52.55 3.31 -23.11
N ALA A 196 52.86 2.05 -23.45
CA ALA A 196 54.23 1.61 -23.66
C ALA A 196 54.80 2.09 -25.02
N ARG A 197 53.97 2.19 -26.06
CA ARG A 197 54.37 2.76 -27.35
C ARG A 197 54.59 4.26 -27.26
N GLU A 198 53.72 5.00 -26.55
CA GLU A 198 53.91 6.45 -26.36
C GLU A 198 55.14 6.79 -25.50
N ARG A 199 55.46 5.99 -24.47
CA ARG A 199 56.68 6.19 -23.68
C ARG A 199 57.97 5.79 -24.41
N ALA A 200 57.94 4.77 -25.27
CA ALA A 200 59.10 4.42 -26.08
C ALA A 200 59.42 5.50 -27.13
N VAL A 201 58.40 6.07 -27.77
CA VAL A 201 58.57 7.17 -28.74
C VAL A 201 59.03 8.47 -28.06
N ALA A 202 58.55 8.76 -26.84
CA ALA A 202 59.01 9.92 -26.09
C ALA A 202 60.48 9.80 -25.63
N ALA A 203 60.92 8.59 -25.26
CA ALA A 203 62.32 8.34 -24.85
C ALA A 203 63.32 8.39 -26.03
N GLU A 204 62.88 8.08 -27.26
CA GLU A 204 63.72 8.20 -28.46
C GLU A 204 63.89 9.66 -28.95
N MET A 205 63.03 10.60 -28.54
CA MET A 205 63.12 12.02 -28.92
C MET A 205 64.00 12.87 -27.98
N GLU A 206 64.42 12.34 -26.81
CA GLU A 206 65.08 13.12 -25.75
C GLU A 206 66.61 12.93 -25.67
N VAL A 207 67.27 12.61 -26.78
CA VAL A 207 68.75 12.63 -26.86
C VAL A 207 69.24 13.54 -27.98
N PRO A 208 69.54 14.82 -27.70
CA PRO A 208 70.46 15.63 -28.48
C PRO A 208 71.86 15.68 -27.82
N GLU A 209 72.90 15.66 -28.67
CA GLU A 209 74.31 15.98 -28.33
C GLU A 209 74.49 17.39 -27.74
#